data_AF-A0A968C2M6-F1
#
_entry.id   AF-A0A968C2M6-F1
#
_cell.length_a   1.000
_cell.length_b   1.000
_cell.length_c   1.000
_cell.angle_alpha   90.00
_cell.angle_beta   90.00
_cell.angle_gamma   90.00
#
_symmetry.space_group_name_H-M   'P 1'
#
loop_
_entity.id
_entity.type
_entity.pdbx_description
1 polymer ?
#
loop_
_entity_poly.entity_id
_entity_poly.type
_entity_poly.pdbx_seq_one_letter_code
_entity_poly.pdbx_strand_id
1 'polypeptide(L)' 'PFVVAVVALEDSGGLRMISNLVDVDPDRVEIGMPVELVWEDMSADLAIPRFRPRTG' A
#
# COMPACT_ATOMS: atom_id res chain seq x y z
N PRO A 1 -14.13 4.84 5.19
CA PRO A 1 -13.76 4.76 3.76
C PRO A 1 -12.43 4.02 3.64
N PHE A 2 -12.16 3.34 2.52
CA PHE A 2 -10.90 2.67 2.28
C PHE A 2 -10.36 3.08 0.93
N VAL A 3 -9.03 3.24 0.84
CA VAL A 3 -8.33 3.56 -0.40
C VAL A 3 -7.83 2.26 -1.00
N VAL A 4 -8.24 1.96 -2.23
CA VAL A 4 -7.67 0.87 -3.04
C VAL A 4 -6.76 1.53 -4.07
N ALA A 5 -5.50 1.13 -4.08
CA ALA A 5 -4.48 1.73 -4.93
C ALA A 5 -3.84 0.69 -5.86
N VAL A 6 -3.39 1.16 -7.02
CA VAL A 6 -2.47 0.43 -7.91
C VAL A 6 -1.06 0.91 -7.59
N VAL A 7 -0.32 0.13 -6.81
CA VAL A 7 1.02 0.47 -6.33
C VAL A 7 2.05 -0.05 -7.33
N ALA A 8 2.92 0.84 -7.83
CA ALA A 8 4.09 0.44 -8.61
C ALA A 8 5.20 0.02 -7.67
N LEU A 9 5.78 -1.16 -7.87
CA LEU A 9 6.89 -1.64 -7.05
C LEU A 9 8.21 -1.14 -7.65
N GLU A 10 9.03 -0.48 -6.83
CA GLU A 10 10.37 -0.05 -7.24
C GLU A 10 11.21 -1.25 -7.67
N ASP A 11 12.10 -1.05 -8.65
CA ASP A 11 13.01 -2.05 -9.22
C ASP A 11 12.37 -3.34 -9.79
N SER A 12 11.05 -3.36 -9.94
CA SER A 12 10.30 -4.53 -10.41
C SER A 12 10.12 -4.62 -11.93
N GLY A 13 10.69 -3.68 -12.71
CA GLY A 13 10.48 -3.62 -14.15
C GLY A 13 9.05 -3.21 -14.56
N GLY A 14 8.33 -2.50 -13.68
CA GLY A 14 6.99 -1.98 -13.96
C GLY A 14 5.83 -2.84 -13.44
N LEU A 15 6.11 -3.80 -12.56
CA LEU A 15 5.07 -4.57 -11.87
C LEU A 15 4.20 -3.64 -11.02
N ARG A 16 2.89 -3.91 -11.03
CA ARG A 16 1.90 -3.19 -10.24
C ARG A 16 1.09 -4.16 -9.39
N MET A 17 0.80 -3.74 -8.16
CA MET A 17 -0.02 -4.49 -7.20
C MET A 17 -1.27 -3.70 -6.83
N ILE A 18 -2.42 -4.36 -6.82
CA ILE A 18 -3.65 -3.77 -6.28
C ILE A 18 -3.70 -4.12 -4.79
N SER A 19 -3.72 -3.11 -3.92
CA SER A 19 -3.85 -3.30 -2.48
C SER A 19 -4.44 -2.07 -1.79
N ASN A 20 -4.77 -2.19 -0.50
CA ASN A 20 -5.22 -1.06 0.29
C ASN A 20 -4.05 -0.20 0.76
N LEU A 21 -4.25 1.12 0.69
CA LEU A 21 -3.41 2.11 1.34
C LEU A 21 -4.01 2.40 2.72
N VAL A 22 -3.28 2.07 3.78
CA VAL A 22 -3.66 2.22 5.18
C VAL A 22 -2.88 3.37 5.84
N ASP A 23 -3.28 3.74 7.05
CA ASP A 23 -2.65 4.81 7.85
C ASP A 23 -2.55 6.16 7.14
N VAL A 24 -3.53 6.46 6.29
CA VAL A 24 -3.63 7.72 5.56
C VAL A 24 -5.06 8.22 5.50
N ASP A 25 -5.22 9.53 5.60
CA ASP A 25 -6.49 10.20 5.30
C ASP A 25 -6.72 10.16 3.76
N PRO A 26 -7.85 9.65 3.26
CA PRO A 26 -8.14 9.59 1.82
C PRO A 26 -7.96 10.93 1.08
N ASP A 27 -8.24 12.06 1.75
CA ASP A 27 -8.13 13.39 1.14
C ASP A 27 -6.66 13.85 0.98
N ARG A 28 -5.70 13.10 1.55
CA ARG A 28 -4.26 13.35 1.43
C ARG A 28 -3.58 12.48 0.38
N VAL A 29 -4.29 11.54 -0.24
CA VAL A 29 -3.70 10.60 -1.19
C VAL A 29 -3.45 11.27 -2.53
N GLU A 30 -2.22 11.15 -3.01
CA GLU A 30 -1.78 11.73 -4.28
C GLU A 30 -1.10 10.67 -5.16
N ILE A 31 -1.23 10.80 -6.48
CA ILE A 31 -0.52 9.93 -7.42
C ILE A 31 0.98 10.21 -7.35
N GLY A 32 1.77 9.15 -7.19
CA GLY A 32 3.22 9.25 -7.02
C GLY A 32 3.66 9.38 -5.56
N MET A 33 2.74 9.40 -4.60
CA MET A 33 3.07 9.32 -3.18
C MET A 33 3.95 8.10 -2.88
N PRO A 34 5.12 8.28 -2.24
CA PRO A 34 5.95 7.16 -1.80
C PRO A 34 5.24 6.33 -0.73
N VAL A 35 5.26 5.01 -0.90
CA VAL A 35 4.62 4.07 0.03
C VAL A 35 5.57 2.93 0.36
N GLU A 36 5.32 2.29 1.49
CA GLU A 36 6.06 1.11 1.94
C GLU A 36 5.10 -0.05 2.27
N LEU A 37 5.61 -1.27 2.08
CA LEU A 37 4.88 -2.50 2.38
C LEU A 37 4.71 -2.67 3.88
N VAL A 38 3.49 -2.99 4.30
CA VAL A 38 3.19 -3.48 5.64
C VAL A 38 2.40 -4.78 5.54
N TRP A 39 2.58 -5.67 6.50
CA TRP A 39 1.85 -6.93 6.57
C TRP A 39 0.72 -6.81 7.59
N GLU A 40 -0.50 -7.08 7.15
CA GLU A 40 -1.67 -7.17 8.01
C GLU A 40 -1.97 -8.64 8.29
N ASP A 41 -1.90 -9.03 9.56
CA ASP A 41 -2.28 -10.37 10.00
C ASP A 41 -3.81 -10.50 10.02
N MET A 42 -4.37 -11.20 9.03
CA MET A 42 -5.82 -11.43 8.94
C MET A 42 -6.26 -12.68 9.71
N SER A 43 -5.36 -13.64 9.88
CA SER A 43 -5.54 -14.85 10.69
C SER A 43 -4.17 -15.41 11.10
N ALA A 44 -4.17 -16.51 11.85
CA ALA A 44 -2.93 -17.16 12.30
C ALA A 44 -2.07 -17.74 11.15
N ASP A 45 -2.66 -17.92 9.97
CA ASP A 45 -2.08 -18.57 8.80
C ASP A 45 -2.04 -17.68 7.54
N LEU A 46 -2.58 -16.45 7.62
CA LEU A 46 -2.65 -15.53 6.49
C LEU A 46 -2.27 -14.11 6.88
N ALA A 47 -1.19 -13.63 6.26
CA ALA A 47 -0.81 -12.22 6.24
C ALA A 47 -1.05 -11.63 4.85
N ILE A 48 -1.74 -10.49 4.79
CA ILE A 48 -2.03 -9.79 3.53
C ILE A 48 -1.09 -8.59 3.37
N PRO A 49 -0.45 -8.42 2.20
CA PRO A 49 0.37 -7.25 1.94
C PRO A 49 -0.52 -6.02 1.74
N ARG A 50 -0.30 -5.00 2.57
CA ARG A 50 -0.89 -3.65 2.47
C ARG A 50 0.21 -2.61 2.28
N PHE A 51 -0.16 -1.37 2.04
CA PHE A 51 0.79 -0.28 1.91
C PHE A 51 0.41 0.87 2.83
N ARG A 52 1.39 1.63 3.30
CA ARG A 52 1.18 2.92 3.98
C ARG A 52 2.12 3.98 3.43
N PRO A 53 1.86 5.28 3.62
CA PRO A 53 2.79 6.34 3.24
C PRO A 53 4.17 6.11 3.88
N ARG A 54 5.24 6.23 3.10
CA ARG A 54 6.60 6.12 3.62
C ARG A 54 6.93 7.38 4.42
N THR A 55 7.22 7.26 5.70
CA THR A 55 7.84 8.36 6.45
C THR A 55 9.26 8.56 5.93
N GLY A 56 9.56 9.80 5.52
CA GLY A 56 10.90 10.21 5.10
C GLY A 56 11.91 10.23 6.24
#